data_AF-A0A0B6YDY6-F1
#
_entry.id   AF-A0A0B6YDY6-F1
#
_cell.length_a   1.000
_cell.length_b   1.000
_cell.length_c   1.000
_cell.angle_alpha   90.00
_cell.angle_beta   90.00
_cell.angle_gamma   90.00
#
_symmetry.space_group_name_H-M   'P 1'
#
loop_
_entity.id
_entity.type
_entity.pdbx_description
1 polymer ?
#
loop_
_entity_poly.entity_id
_entity_poly.type
_entity_poly.pdbx_seq_one_letter_code
_entity_poly.pdbx_strand_id
1 'polypeptide(L)'
;KIMAFNGSKSLLNASINGLKVAATRNTASSPKVALLGAAGGIGQPMGLLLKSNPKIANLALYDVQNTPGVAADLSHIDSNAQITAHTG
;
A
#
# COMPACT_ATOMS: atom_id res chain seq x y z
N LYS A 1 -9.93 28.23 37.30
CA LYS A 1 -8.89 27.39 36.64
C LYS A 1 -8.91 27.72 35.16
N ILE A 2 -7.77 28.18 34.64
CA ILE A 2 -7.56 28.84 33.35
C ILE A 2 -7.95 27.94 32.15
N MET A 3 -8.55 28.55 31.11
CA MET A 3 -8.82 27.95 29.79
C MET A 3 -7.52 27.66 29.05
N ALA A 4 -7.35 26.46 28.50
CA ALA A 4 -6.26 26.13 27.58
C ALA A 4 -6.78 26.08 26.14
N PHE A 5 -6.43 27.10 25.37
CA PHE A 5 -6.66 27.26 23.94
C PHE A 5 -5.70 26.32 23.16
N ASN A 6 -6.23 25.41 22.35
CA ASN A 6 -5.42 24.48 21.52
C ASN A 6 -5.58 24.76 20.00
N GLY A 7 -5.77 26.02 19.62
CA GLY A 7 -5.96 26.46 18.23
C GLY A 7 -4.68 26.73 17.44
N SER A 8 -3.49 26.51 18.01
CA SER A 8 -2.24 27.06 17.45
C SER A 8 -1.56 26.22 16.36
N LYS A 9 -2.07 25.04 15.99
CA LYS A 9 -1.38 24.18 15.00
C LYS A 9 -1.69 24.50 13.54
N SER A 10 -2.71 25.31 13.24
CA SER A 10 -3.09 25.66 11.86
C SER A 10 -2.36 26.89 11.29
N LEU A 11 -1.89 27.78 12.16
CA LEU A 11 -1.30 29.07 11.75
C LEU A 11 0.18 28.96 11.35
N LEU A 12 0.84 27.84 11.67
CA LEU A 12 2.26 27.61 11.39
C LEU A 12 2.50 27.19 9.94
N ASN A 13 1.50 26.57 9.31
CA ASN A 13 1.57 26.12 7.91
C ASN A 13 1.32 27.25 6.88
N ALA A 14 0.87 28.43 7.32
CA ALA A 14 0.55 29.55 6.43
C ALA A 14 1.72 30.50 6.17
N SER A 15 2.84 30.39 6.91
CA SER A 15 3.99 31.33 6.79
C SER A 15 4.99 30.97 5.68
N ILE A 16 4.71 29.96 4.86
CA ILE A 16 5.56 29.58 3.72
C ILE A 16 4.87 29.83 2.38
N ASN A 17 4.09 30.91 2.23
CA ASN A 17 3.45 31.34 0.97
C ASN A 17 4.45 31.62 -0.21
N GLY A 18 5.63 30.99 -0.23
CA GLY A 18 6.47 30.72 -1.39
C GLY A 18 6.67 29.22 -1.72
N LEU A 19 6.01 28.29 -1.02
CA LEU A 19 6.11 26.86 -1.28
C LEU A 19 5.00 26.44 -2.25
N LYS A 20 5.40 26.01 -3.46
CA LYS A 20 4.52 25.34 -4.43
C LYS A 20 3.80 24.20 -3.71
N VAL A 21 2.51 24.38 -3.41
CA VAL A 21 1.67 23.35 -2.82
C VAL A 21 1.41 22.30 -3.91
N ALA A 22 2.35 21.38 -4.10
CA ALA A 22 2.04 20.11 -4.72
C ALA A 22 1.01 19.43 -3.82
N ALA A 23 -0.14 19.05 -4.39
CA ALA A 23 -1.20 18.38 -3.64
C ALA A 23 -0.66 17.07 -3.02
N THR A 24 -0.21 17.13 -1.77
CA THR A 24 0.12 15.95 -0.99
C THR A 24 -1.18 15.19 -0.76
N ARG A 25 -1.38 14.13 -1.54
CA ARG A 25 -2.46 13.17 -1.32
C ARG A 25 -2.14 12.41 -0.03
N ASN A 26 -2.63 12.90 1.10
CA ASN A 26 -2.64 12.17 2.35
C ASN A 26 -3.77 11.12 2.29
N THR A 27 -3.56 10.03 1.54
CA THR A 27 -4.49 8.90 1.59
C THR A 27 -4.23 8.18 2.90
N ALA A 28 -5.11 8.37 3.88
CA ALA A 28 -5.07 7.66 5.16
C ALA A 28 -5.17 6.13 5.00
N SER A 29 -5.50 5.63 3.80
CA SER A 29 -5.58 4.20 3.49
C SER A 29 -4.23 3.65 3.05
N SER A 30 -3.82 2.56 3.70
CA SER A 30 -2.72 1.74 3.24
C SER A 30 -2.93 1.25 1.79
N PRO A 31 -1.93 1.38 0.90
CA PRO A 31 -2.01 1.02 -0.52
C PRO A 31 -2.55 -0.39 -0.78
N LYS A 32 -3.49 -0.48 -1.72
CA LYS A 32 -3.97 -1.73 -2.33
C LYS A 32 -3.35 -1.86 -3.71
N VAL A 33 -2.69 -2.98 -3.97
CA VAL A 33 -1.96 -3.24 -5.21
C VAL A 33 -2.52 -4.51 -5.85
N ALA A 34 -2.67 -4.50 -7.18
CA ALA A 34 -3.02 -5.69 -7.95
C ALA A 34 -1.87 -6.05 -8.88
N LEU A 35 -1.53 -7.34 -8.95
CA LEU A 35 -0.55 -7.90 -9.85
C LEU A 35 -1.23 -8.82 -10.86
N LEU A 36 -1.23 -8.41 -12.13
CA LEU A 36 -1.73 -9.20 -13.25
C LEU A 36 -0.57 -10.02 -13.86
N GLY A 37 -0.76 -11.32 -14.04
CA GLY A 37 0.30 -12.24 -14.48
C GLY A 37 1.14 -12.80 -13.32
N ALA A 38 0.52 -12.98 -12.15
CA ALA A 38 1.21 -13.39 -10.92
C ALA A 38 1.85 -14.79 -10.98
N ALA A 39 1.32 -15.70 -11.80
CA ALA A 39 1.84 -17.05 -11.99
C ALA A 39 2.90 -17.16 -13.11
N GLY A 40 3.15 -16.07 -13.84
CA GLY A 40 4.23 -16.01 -14.82
C GLY A 40 5.63 -15.98 -14.19
N GLY A 41 6.66 -16.30 -14.98
CA GLY A 41 8.05 -16.35 -14.52
C GLY A 41 8.61 -15.02 -13.98
N ILE A 42 8.01 -13.88 -14.38
CA ILE A 42 8.33 -12.55 -13.83
C ILE A 42 7.36 -12.16 -12.70
N GLY A 43 6.11 -12.61 -12.79
CA GLY A 43 5.08 -12.33 -11.78
C GLY A 43 5.44 -12.88 -10.41
N GLN A 44 5.98 -14.09 -10.35
CA GLN A 44 6.38 -14.73 -9.09
C GLN A 44 7.48 -13.96 -8.34
N PRO A 45 8.66 -13.64 -8.93
CA PRO A 45 9.67 -12.86 -8.24
C PRO A 45 9.20 -11.44 -7.92
N MET A 46 8.38 -10.82 -8.79
CA MET A 46 7.79 -9.51 -8.50
C MET A 46 6.80 -9.58 -7.33
N GLY A 47 5.99 -10.65 -7.23
CA GLY A 47 5.04 -10.88 -6.14
C GLY A 47 5.73 -11.01 -4.79
N LEU A 48 6.88 -11.68 -4.74
CA LEU A 48 7.74 -11.76 -3.55
C LEU A 48 8.24 -10.37 -3.10
N LEU A 49 8.74 -9.56 -4.04
CA LEU A 49 9.20 -8.20 -3.77
C LEU A 49 8.06 -7.29 -3.27
N LEU A 50 6.87 -7.41 -3.87
CA LEU A 50 5.68 -6.66 -3.45
C LEU A 50 5.21 -7.10 -2.06
N LYS A 51 5.19 -8.40 -1.76
CA LYS A 51 4.85 -8.93 -0.44
C LYS A 51 5.82 -8.44 0.65
N SER A 52 7.08 -8.20 0.30
CA SER A 52 8.11 -7.69 1.22
C SER A 52 8.06 -6.16 1.43
N ASN A 53 7.23 -5.44 0.67
CA ASN A 53 7.16 -3.98 0.75
C ASN A 53 6.26 -3.53 1.92
N PRO A 54 6.80 -2.84 2.94
CA PRO A 54 6.02 -2.43 4.12
C PRO A 54 4.95 -1.38 3.81
N LYS A 55 5.02 -0.74 2.63
CA LYS A 55 4.00 0.22 2.19
C LYS A 55 2.75 -0.46 1.64
N ILE A 56 2.76 -1.75 1.37
CA ILE A 56 1.61 -2.46 0.80
C ILE A 56 0.84 -3.13 1.93
N ALA A 57 -0.47 -2.87 2.02
CA ALA A 57 -1.33 -3.56 2.97
C ALA A 57 -2.16 -4.66 2.33
N ASN A 58 -2.48 -4.54 1.05
CA ASN A 58 -3.25 -5.55 0.33
C ASN A 58 -2.62 -5.77 -1.05
N LEU A 59 -2.36 -7.03 -1.37
CA LEU A 59 -1.84 -7.48 -2.66
C LEU A 59 -2.82 -8.49 -3.27
N ALA A 60 -3.46 -8.11 -4.36
CA ALA A 60 -4.33 -8.97 -5.14
C ALA A 60 -3.53 -9.59 -6.30
N LEU A 61 -3.52 -10.92 -6.37
CA LEU A 61 -2.85 -11.68 -7.42
C LEU A 61 -3.89 -12.13 -8.44
N TYR A 62 -3.57 -11.98 -9.72
CA TYR A 62 -4.41 -12.41 -10.81
C TYR A 62 -3.57 -13.09 -11.90
N ASP A 63 -4.10 -14.18 -12.43
CA ASP A 63 -3.56 -14.90 -13.58
C ASP A 63 -4.66 -15.81 -14.16
N VAL A 64 -4.44 -16.34 -15.35
CA VAL A 64 -5.36 -17.26 -16.04
C VAL A 64 -5.33 -18.64 -15.37
N GLN A 65 -4.18 -19.05 -14.83
CA GLN A 65 -3.98 -20.35 -14.17
C GLN A 65 -3.05 -20.22 -12.96
N ASN A 66 -3.14 -21.17 -12.02
CA ASN A 66 -2.20 -21.37 -10.91
C ASN A 66 -2.07 -20.23 -9.88
N THR A 67 -2.87 -19.17 -9.96
CA THR A 67 -2.85 -18.04 -9.00
C THR A 67 -3.03 -18.46 -7.53
N PRO A 68 -3.91 -19.43 -7.18
CA PRO A 68 -4.06 -19.87 -5.78
C PRO A 68 -2.79 -20.46 -5.18
N GLY A 69 -1.97 -21.17 -5.97
CA GLY A 69 -0.70 -21.73 -5.52
C GLY A 69 0.31 -20.63 -5.17
N VAL A 70 0.45 -19.65 -6.06
CA VAL A 70 1.33 -18.49 -5.83
C VAL A 70 0.86 -17.68 -4.62
N ALA A 71 -0.45 -17.52 -4.44
CA ALA A 71 -1.01 -16.85 -3.28
C ALA A 71 -0.71 -17.59 -1.97
N ALA A 72 -0.81 -18.92 -1.97
CA ALA A 72 -0.45 -19.75 -0.83
C ALA A 72 1.03 -19.58 -0.48
N ASP A 73 1.93 -19.66 -1.46
CA ASP A 73 3.37 -19.47 -1.25
C ASP A 73 3.68 -18.09 -0.63
N LEU A 74 3.07 -17.03 -1.17
CA LEU A 74 3.27 -15.67 -0.66
C LEU A 74 2.61 -15.42 0.71
N SER A 75 1.53 -16.13 1.04
CA SER A 75 0.82 -15.97 2.31
C SER A 75 1.62 -16.44 3.52
N HIS A 76 2.58 -17.36 3.33
CA HIS A 76 3.46 -17.85 4.39
C HIS A 76 4.56 -16.86 4.80
N ILE A 77 4.77 -15.81 4.01
CA ILE A 77 5.79 -14.81 4.30
C ILE A 77 5.26 -13.87 5.38
N ASP A 78 6.01 -13.77 6.49
CA ASP A 78 5.71 -12.90 7.62
C ASP A 78 5.91 -11.42 7.24
N SER A 79 4.88 -10.84 6.65
CA SER A 79 4.82 -9.41 6.33
C SER A 79 3.38 -8.90 6.44
N ASN A 80 3.23 -7.59 6.63
CA ASN A 80 1.94 -6.95 6.89
C ASN A 80 0.93 -7.04 5.71
N ALA A 81 1.41 -7.25 4.47
CA ALA A 81 0.55 -7.25 3.30
C ALA A 81 -0.38 -8.49 3.26
N GLN A 82 -1.69 -8.26 3.22
CA GLN A 82 -2.69 -9.32 3.04
C GLN A 82 -2.77 -9.75 1.57
N ILE A 83 -2.92 -11.04 1.33
CA ILE A 83 -2.93 -11.63 -0.02
C ILE A 83 -4.34 -12.06 -0.40
N THR A 84 -4.76 -11.77 -1.63
CA THR A 84 -5.96 -12.33 -2.25
C THR A 84 -5.63 -12.90 -3.61
N ALA A 85 -6.30 -13.97 -4.02
CA ALA A 85 -6.10 -14.61 -5.31
C ALA A 85 -7.37 -14.53 -6.15
N HIS A 86 -7.22 -14.22 -7.43
CA HIS A 86 -8.28 -14.12 -8.42
C HIS A 86 -7.85 -14.87 -9.69
N THR A 87 -8.80 -15.50 -10.36
CA THR A 87 -8.55 -16.25 -11.60
C THR A 87 -9.56 -15.83 -12.66
N GLY A 88 -9.12 -15.65 -13.89
CA GLY A 88 -9.98 -15.27 -15.03
C GLY A 88 -9.22 -15.19 -16.34
#